data_AF-A0A944WHP2-F1
#
_entry.id   AF-A0A944WHP2-F1
#
_cell.length_a   1.000
_cell.length_b   1.000
_cell.length_c   1.000
_cell.angle_alpha   90.00
_cell.angle_beta   90.00
_cell.angle_gamma   90.00
#
_symmetry.space_group_name_H-M   'P 1'
#
loop_
_entity.id
_entity.type
_entity.pdbx_description
1 polymer ?
#
loop_
_entity_poly.entity_id
_entity_poly.type
_entity_poly.pdbx_seq_one_letter_code
_entity_poly.pdbx_strand_id
1 'polypeptide(L)'
;MKDIAEKSLFIIPEKIKWLLWSFIILGIGMFIAGLMTGGKDSELRIWQAFLINTVFWAGIAHAGIFFSVIWQLTDAKWGRPFKRLAEACAGFLPISFLMFVIVFFGSNVLYEWTHNPFLHHGIAVKAGWLNMPFFVSRNIAWLILIYAVSWWFVKTSIKPDIALARKLLGTDWGGKFADKMLDGYGEHEDEVIRLEKLSRKIAPALAILYAFGGSFLAWDFLMTLDQEWFSTLFGVFFIIGNMHAFIGLMLVISVSVRNRFGLEEYITINRLHDLAKLVFAFSLLWAYMGYSQYLVIWYADMPEETPYLVIRSMEQPWALMFLLLI
;
A
#
# COMPACT_ATOMS: atom_id res chain seq x y z
N MET A 1 -13.63 5.21 -29.19
CA MET A 1 -12.50 5.50 -28.27
C MET A 1 -12.37 6.98 -27.94
N LYS A 2 -12.41 7.89 -28.92
CA LYS A 2 -12.35 9.34 -28.66
C LYS A 2 -13.47 9.83 -27.72
N ASP A 3 -14.72 9.47 -27.98
CA ASP A 3 -15.86 9.84 -27.13
C ASP A 3 -15.73 9.36 -25.68
N ILE A 4 -15.13 8.18 -25.46
CA ILE A 4 -14.88 7.63 -24.13
C ILE A 4 -13.76 8.43 -23.45
N ALA A 5 -12.69 8.75 -24.19
CA ALA A 5 -11.59 9.56 -23.69
C ALA A 5 -12.04 10.99 -23.34
N GLU A 6 -12.97 11.56 -24.10
CA GLU A 6 -13.56 12.87 -23.79
C GLU A 6 -14.48 12.79 -22.57
N LYS A 7 -15.32 11.75 -22.46
CA LYS A 7 -16.18 11.52 -21.28
C LYS A 7 -15.39 11.23 -20.01
N SER A 8 -14.18 10.65 -20.13
CA SER A 8 -13.33 10.32 -19.00
C SER A 8 -12.46 11.50 -18.52
N LEU A 9 -12.54 12.67 -19.16
CA LEU A 9 -11.92 13.91 -18.67
C LEU A 9 -12.65 14.40 -17.41
N PHE A 10 -12.28 13.81 -16.28
CA PHE A 10 -12.82 14.21 -14.98
C PHE A 10 -12.08 15.42 -14.45
N ILE A 11 -12.70 16.59 -14.53
CA ILE A 11 -12.26 17.78 -13.81
C ILE A 11 -12.88 17.74 -12.42
N ILE A 12 -12.04 17.63 -11.39
CA ILE A 12 -12.49 17.66 -10.00
C ILE A 12 -13.16 19.03 -9.75
N PRO A 13 -14.42 19.08 -9.28
CA PRO A 13 -15.08 20.33 -8.93
C PRO A 13 -14.29 21.12 -7.88
N GLU A 14 -14.18 22.44 -8.03
CA GLU A 14 -13.42 23.30 -7.10
C GLU A 14 -13.86 23.13 -5.63
N LYS A 15 -15.16 22.98 -5.38
CA LYS A 15 -15.68 22.71 -4.02
C LYS A 15 -15.10 21.43 -3.42
N ILE A 16 -14.97 20.37 -4.21
CA ILE A 16 -14.40 19.10 -3.77
C ILE A 16 -12.89 19.25 -3.55
N LYS A 17 -12.18 19.98 -4.43
CA LYS A 17 -10.75 20.26 -4.22
C LYS A 17 -10.52 20.98 -2.90
N TRP A 18 -11.26 22.05 -2.62
CA TRP A 18 -11.14 22.80 -1.36
C TRP A 18 -11.50 21.96 -0.14
N LEU A 19 -12.52 21.09 -0.25
CA LEU A 19 -12.85 20.14 0.81
C LEU A 19 -11.68 19.19 1.09
N LEU A 20 -11.07 18.60 0.05
CA LEU A 20 -9.92 17.71 0.20
C LEU A 20 -8.71 18.43 0.82
N TRP A 21 -8.41 19.65 0.36
CA TRP A 21 -7.36 20.49 0.95
C TRP A 21 -7.63 20.81 2.41
N SER A 22 -8.88 21.07 2.80
CA SER A 22 -9.24 21.35 4.18
C SER A 22 -8.97 20.15 5.10
N PHE A 23 -9.24 18.92 4.64
CA PHE A 23 -8.91 17.70 5.40
C PHE A 23 -7.40 17.49 5.54
N ILE A 24 -6.62 17.80 4.51
CA ILE A 24 -5.15 17.74 4.60
C ILE A 24 -4.63 18.75 5.63
N ILE A 25 -5.09 20.00 5.55
CA ILE A 25 -4.68 21.07 6.47
C ILE A 25 -5.08 20.73 7.90
N LEU A 26 -6.32 20.25 8.11
CA LEU A 26 -6.80 19.82 9.41
C LEU A 26 -5.97 18.65 9.96
N GLY A 27 -5.66 17.65 9.14
CA GLY A 27 -4.83 16.52 9.54
C GLY A 27 -3.42 16.94 9.96
N ILE A 28 -2.77 17.80 9.18
CA ILE A 28 -1.45 18.36 9.52
C ILE A 28 -1.53 19.20 10.80
N GLY A 29 -2.56 20.04 10.92
CA GLY A 29 -2.79 20.88 12.10
C GLY A 29 -2.98 20.05 13.37
N MET A 30 -3.78 18.99 13.31
CA MET A 30 -4.01 18.07 14.43
C MET A 30 -2.74 17.30 14.81
N PHE A 31 -1.94 16.87 13.83
CA PHE A 31 -0.65 16.23 14.07
C PHE A 31 0.33 17.16 14.81
N ILE A 32 0.50 18.39 14.32
CA ILE A 32 1.39 19.39 14.95
C ILE A 32 0.88 19.78 16.34
N ALA A 33 -0.41 20.11 16.45
CA ALA A 33 -1.01 20.53 17.73
C ALA A 33 -0.81 19.46 18.80
N GLY A 34 -1.09 18.20 18.47
CA GLY A 34 -0.97 17.13 19.43
C GLY A 34 0.48 16.84 19.86
N LEU A 35 1.48 17.07 18.99
CA LEU A 35 2.89 16.98 19.37
C LEU A 35 3.30 18.12 20.31
N MET A 36 2.70 19.31 20.17
CA MET A 36 3.05 20.48 20.97
C MET A 36 2.32 20.56 22.31
N THR A 37 1.07 20.08 22.39
CA THR A 37 0.19 20.37 23.54
C THR A 37 -0.07 19.20 24.47
N GLY A 38 0.19 17.96 24.04
CA GLY A 38 -0.43 16.79 24.68
C GLY A 38 0.44 15.99 25.67
N GLY A 39 1.67 16.42 25.97
CA GLY A 39 2.59 15.65 26.80
C GLY A 39 3.00 14.29 26.18
N LYS A 40 3.69 13.45 26.96
CA LYS A 40 4.31 12.20 26.44
C LYS A 40 3.31 11.19 25.89
N ASP A 41 2.15 11.01 26.54
CA ASP A 41 1.16 10.02 26.11
C ASP A 41 0.47 10.43 24.79
N SER A 42 0.23 11.73 24.61
CA SER A 42 -0.31 12.24 23.34
C SER A 42 0.72 12.11 22.22
N GLU A 43 1.98 12.42 22.50
CA GLU A 43 3.08 12.29 21.54
C GLU A 43 3.16 10.85 20.99
N LEU A 44 3.14 9.86 21.88
CA LEU A 44 3.12 8.44 21.49
C LEU A 44 1.90 8.10 20.63
N ARG A 45 0.70 8.49 21.05
CA ARG A 45 -0.56 8.20 20.31
C ARG A 45 -0.56 8.80 18.91
N ILE A 46 0.00 9.99 18.74
CA ILE A 46 0.05 10.68 17.45
C ILE A 46 1.00 9.99 16.49
N TRP A 47 2.18 9.61 16.98
CA TRP A 47 3.12 8.84 16.17
C TRP A 47 2.55 7.47 15.81
N GLN A 48 1.88 6.78 16.74
CA GLN A 48 1.19 5.51 16.46
C GLN A 48 0.10 5.67 15.41
N ALA A 49 -0.74 6.71 15.52
CA ALA A 49 -1.78 7.01 14.54
C ALA A 49 -1.17 7.33 13.17
N PHE A 50 -0.08 8.09 13.13
CA PHE A 50 0.63 8.41 11.89
C PHE A 50 1.26 7.18 11.25
N LEU A 51 1.89 6.30 12.03
CA LEU A 51 2.45 5.03 11.59
C LEU A 51 1.37 4.13 10.97
N ILE A 52 0.27 3.88 11.69
CA ILE A 52 -0.82 3.02 11.21
C ILE A 52 -1.39 3.55 9.89
N ASN A 53 -1.66 4.85 9.80
CA ASN A 53 -2.16 5.46 8.56
C ASN A 53 -1.15 5.39 7.42
N THR A 54 0.14 5.64 7.70
CA THR A 54 1.21 5.53 6.71
C THR A 54 1.26 4.12 6.14
N VAL A 55 1.32 3.12 7.01
CA VAL A 55 1.42 1.72 6.63
C VAL A 55 0.17 1.25 5.88
N PHE A 56 -1.03 1.63 6.34
CA PHE A 56 -2.30 1.25 5.70
C PHE A 56 -2.44 1.84 4.29
N TRP A 57 -2.32 3.16 4.14
CA TRP A 57 -2.53 3.83 2.85
C TRP A 57 -1.40 3.54 1.86
N ALA A 58 -0.15 3.43 2.34
CA ALA A 58 0.95 3.01 1.48
C ALA A 58 0.81 1.55 1.06
N GLY A 59 0.35 0.68 1.97
CA GLY A 59 0.08 -0.73 1.69
C GLY A 59 -0.95 -0.91 0.58
N ILE A 60 -2.08 -0.20 0.67
CA ILE A 60 -3.11 -0.17 -0.39
C ILE A 60 -2.52 0.32 -1.72
N ALA A 61 -1.70 1.39 -1.69
CA ALA A 61 -1.11 1.94 -2.91
C ALA A 61 -0.18 0.95 -3.63
N HIS A 62 0.66 0.23 -2.87
CA HIS A 62 1.52 -0.81 -3.45
C HIS A 62 0.73 -2.04 -3.88
N ALA A 63 -0.29 -2.43 -3.13
CA ALA A 63 -1.15 -3.56 -3.47
C ALA A 63 -1.83 -3.34 -4.83
N GLY A 64 -2.24 -2.10 -5.16
CA GLY A 64 -2.79 -1.79 -6.48
C GLY A 64 -1.81 -2.06 -7.63
N ILE A 65 -0.57 -1.62 -7.47
CA ILE A 65 0.50 -1.91 -8.44
C ILE A 65 0.77 -3.41 -8.50
N PHE A 66 0.79 -4.09 -7.35
CA PHE A 66 1.00 -5.52 -7.32
C PHE A 66 -0.12 -6.31 -8.01
N PHE A 67 -1.39 -5.91 -7.89
CA PHE A 67 -2.48 -6.52 -8.67
C PHE A 67 -2.32 -6.30 -10.19
N SER A 68 -1.84 -5.12 -10.60
CA SER A 68 -1.52 -4.87 -12.01
C SER A 68 -0.42 -5.80 -12.54
N VAL A 69 0.55 -6.13 -11.70
CA VAL A 69 1.61 -7.12 -11.96
C VAL A 69 1.03 -8.54 -12.00
N ILE A 70 0.20 -8.94 -11.04
CA ILE A 70 -0.45 -10.26 -11.01
C ILE A 70 -1.23 -10.52 -12.28
N TRP A 71 -2.08 -9.58 -12.71
CA TRP A 71 -2.87 -9.75 -13.94
C TRP A 71 -1.99 -9.90 -15.17
N GLN A 72 -0.83 -9.25 -15.19
CA GLN A 72 0.12 -9.37 -16.29
C GLN A 72 0.90 -10.68 -16.27
N LEU A 73 1.31 -11.16 -15.09
CA LEU A 73 2.02 -12.43 -14.92
C LEU A 73 1.12 -13.64 -15.23
N THR A 74 -0.16 -13.54 -14.90
CA THR A 74 -1.16 -14.61 -15.11
C THR A 74 -1.85 -14.53 -16.48
N ASP A 75 -1.49 -13.56 -17.33
CA ASP A 75 -2.19 -13.23 -18.59
C ASP A 75 -3.73 -13.12 -18.43
N ALA A 76 -4.17 -12.55 -17.30
CA ALA A 76 -5.57 -12.42 -16.95
C ALA A 76 -6.27 -11.35 -17.81
N LYS A 77 -6.83 -11.76 -18.95
CA LYS A 77 -7.54 -10.86 -19.88
C LYS A 77 -8.74 -10.15 -19.26
N TRP A 78 -9.39 -10.76 -18.27
CA TRP A 78 -10.53 -10.16 -17.56
C TRP A 78 -10.12 -8.96 -16.69
N GLY A 79 -8.87 -8.91 -16.21
CA GLY A 79 -8.34 -7.86 -15.34
C GLY A 79 -7.97 -6.56 -16.05
N ARG A 80 -7.93 -6.56 -17.39
CA ARG A 80 -7.49 -5.42 -18.21
C ARG A 80 -8.24 -4.09 -17.91
N PRO A 81 -9.58 -4.07 -17.75
CA PRO A 81 -10.30 -2.82 -17.43
C PRO A 81 -9.94 -2.24 -16.06
N PHE A 82 -9.51 -3.09 -15.13
CA PHE A 82 -9.17 -2.70 -13.77
C PHE A 82 -7.71 -2.28 -13.62
N LYS A 83 -6.84 -2.71 -14.54
CA LYS A 83 -5.40 -2.45 -14.49
C LYS A 83 -5.06 -0.96 -14.30
N ARG A 84 -5.70 -0.05 -15.04
CA ARG A 84 -5.43 1.39 -14.93
C ARG A 84 -5.96 2.02 -13.64
N LEU A 85 -7.07 1.53 -13.11
CA LEU A 85 -7.58 1.96 -11.81
C LEU A 85 -6.62 1.52 -10.68
N ALA A 86 -6.04 0.33 -10.80
CA ALA A 86 -5.06 -0.18 -9.85
C ALA A 86 -3.72 0.60 -9.91
N GLU A 87 -3.23 0.88 -11.11
CA GLU A 87 -2.02 1.70 -11.31
C GLU A 87 -2.22 3.17 -10.97
N ALA A 88 -3.45 3.69 -10.97
CA ALA A 88 -3.74 5.05 -10.53
C ALA A 88 -3.35 5.29 -9.06
N CYS A 89 -3.38 4.24 -8.23
CA CYS A 89 -2.88 4.29 -6.86
C CYS A 89 -1.39 4.66 -6.77
N ALA A 90 -0.62 4.47 -7.86
CA ALA A 90 0.77 4.88 -7.93
C ALA A 90 0.97 6.40 -7.76
N GLY A 91 -0.07 7.19 -8.03
CA GLY A 91 -0.04 8.64 -7.79
C GLY A 91 0.16 9.01 -6.32
N PHE A 92 -0.17 8.11 -5.38
CA PHE A 92 0.05 8.32 -3.96
C PHE A 92 1.45 7.92 -3.49
N LEU A 93 2.23 7.18 -4.29
CA LEU A 93 3.56 6.70 -3.88
C LEU A 93 4.52 7.81 -3.44
N PRO A 94 4.67 8.94 -4.14
CA PRO A 94 5.61 9.97 -3.67
C PRO A 94 5.23 10.53 -2.29
N ILE A 95 3.92 10.60 -2.01
CA ILE A 95 3.39 11.08 -0.74
C ILE A 95 3.63 10.04 0.35
N SER A 96 3.32 8.76 0.08
CA SER A 96 3.53 7.69 1.06
C SER A 96 5.00 7.45 1.37
N PHE A 97 5.91 7.64 0.40
CA PHE A 97 7.35 7.60 0.63
C PHE A 97 7.76 8.67 1.65
N LEU A 98 7.30 9.91 1.45
CA LEU A 98 7.56 11.01 2.38
C LEU A 98 6.98 10.71 3.77
N MET A 99 5.78 10.14 3.85
CA MET A 99 5.19 9.74 5.13
C MET A 99 6.06 8.72 5.85
N PHE A 100 6.58 7.68 5.17
CA PHE A 100 7.52 6.74 5.78
C PHE A 100 8.81 7.42 6.25
N VAL A 101 9.33 8.39 5.49
CA VAL A 101 10.50 9.16 5.93
C VAL A 101 10.18 9.95 7.21
N ILE A 102 8.98 10.52 7.31
CA ILE A 102 8.52 11.26 8.49
C ILE A 102 8.42 10.33 9.72
N VAL A 103 8.00 9.07 9.54
CA VAL A 103 7.93 8.08 10.64
C VAL A 103 9.27 7.94 11.37
N PHE A 104 10.41 8.01 10.66
CA PHE A 104 11.73 7.85 11.30
C PHE A 104 12.05 8.91 12.36
N PHE A 105 11.45 10.10 12.27
CA PHE A 105 11.62 11.14 13.29
C PHE A 105 10.89 10.77 14.59
N GLY A 106 9.84 9.94 14.50
CA GLY A 106 9.11 9.37 15.64
C GLY A 106 9.70 8.07 16.17
N SER A 107 10.76 7.52 15.57
CA SER A 107 11.29 6.19 15.94
C SER A 107 11.64 6.06 17.41
N ASN A 108 12.19 7.11 18.01
CA ASN A 108 12.54 7.14 19.42
C ASN A 108 11.28 7.03 20.32
N VAL A 109 10.16 7.59 19.89
CA VAL A 109 8.91 7.51 20.66
C VAL A 109 8.20 6.17 20.41
N LEU A 110 8.22 5.70 19.17
CA LEU A 110 7.48 4.52 18.71
C LEU A 110 8.06 3.20 19.21
N TYR A 111 9.39 3.08 19.18
CA TYR A 111 10.06 1.79 19.31
C TYR A 111 10.76 1.66 20.66
N GLU A 112 10.30 0.74 21.50
CA GLU A 112 10.82 0.57 22.86
C GLU A 112 12.33 0.26 22.89
N TRP A 113 12.81 -0.55 21.93
CA TRP A 113 14.21 -0.95 21.81
C TRP A 113 15.19 0.22 21.64
N THR A 114 14.70 1.43 21.35
CA THR A 114 15.53 2.65 21.25
C THR A 114 15.92 3.23 22.61
N HIS A 115 15.14 2.97 23.67
CA HIS A 115 15.37 3.51 25.03
C HIS A 115 15.61 2.42 26.07
N ASN A 116 14.98 1.27 25.91
CA ASN A 116 15.16 0.09 26.77
C ASN A 116 15.73 -1.08 25.95
N PRO A 117 16.95 -0.96 25.42
CA PRO A 117 17.53 -2.02 24.62
C PRO A 117 17.89 -3.23 25.49
N PHE A 118 17.48 -4.42 25.06
CA PHE A 118 18.04 -5.70 25.52
C PHE A 118 17.83 -6.07 27.01
N LEU A 119 16.62 -5.84 27.54
CA LEU A 119 16.26 -6.19 28.93
C LEU A 119 16.49 -7.69 29.26
N HIS A 120 16.46 -8.58 28.25
CA HIS A 120 16.71 -10.01 28.39
C HIS A 120 17.76 -10.53 27.39
N HIS A 121 18.52 -11.56 27.78
CA HIS A 121 19.64 -12.11 26.99
C HIS A 121 19.24 -12.54 25.56
N GLY A 122 18.02 -13.03 25.35
CA GLY A 122 17.51 -13.40 24.02
C GLY A 122 17.34 -12.22 23.05
N ILE A 123 17.22 -11.00 23.57
CA ILE A 123 16.99 -9.78 22.77
C ILE A 123 18.33 -9.18 22.32
N ALA A 124 19.44 -9.42 23.05
CA ALA A 124 20.77 -8.91 22.70
C ALA A 124 21.26 -9.40 21.32
N VAL A 125 20.82 -10.59 20.88
CA VAL A 125 21.10 -11.10 19.53
C VAL A 125 20.47 -10.22 18.44
N LYS A 126 19.36 -9.53 18.74
CA LYS A 126 18.69 -8.58 17.84
C LYS A 126 19.43 -7.24 17.73
N ALA A 127 20.46 -6.97 18.54
CA ALA A 127 21.19 -5.70 18.52
C ALA A 127 21.80 -5.37 17.16
N GLY A 128 22.30 -6.38 16.45
CA GLY A 128 22.78 -6.22 15.08
C GLY A 128 21.69 -5.79 14.10
N TRP A 129 20.45 -6.25 14.31
CA TRP A 129 19.31 -5.93 13.46
C TRP A 129 18.62 -4.60 13.83
N LEU A 130 18.52 -4.32 15.13
CA LEU A 130 17.80 -3.20 15.75
C LEU A 130 18.75 -2.08 16.23
N ASN A 131 19.76 -1.77 15.43
CA ASN A 131 20.53 -0.54 15.65
C ASN A 131 19.98 0.57 14.75
N MET A 132 19.82 1.78 15.30
CA MET A 132 19.15 2.88 14.59
C MET A 132 19.76 3.19 13.21
N PRO A 133 21.10 3.30 13.03
CA PRO A 133 21.66 3.57 11.71
C PRO A 133 21.36 2.48 10.67
N PHE A 134 21.47 1.20 11.05
CA PHE A 134 21.16 0.07 10.15
C PHE A 134 19.66 -0.03 9.89
N PHE A 135 18.82 0.14 10.91
CA PHE A 135 17.36 0.15 10.79
C PHE A 135 16.90 1.21 9.77
N VAL A 136 17.34 2.46 9.93
CA VAL A 136 16.97 3.56 9.03
C VAL A 136 17.52 3.33 7.62
N SER A 137 18.81 3.00 7.49
CA SER A 137 19.42 2.80 6.17
C SER A 137 18.83 1.62 5.40
N ARG A 138 18.58 0.48 6.07
CA ARG A 138 17.92 -0.70 5.49
C ARG A 138 16.52 -0.38 5.02
N ASN A 139 15.70 0.29 5.84
CA ASN A 139 14.33 0.63 5.48
C ASN A 139 14.29 1.66 4.35
N ILE A 140 15.14 2.69 4.37
CA ILE A 140 15.26 3.63 3.26
C ILE A 140 15.69 2.90 1.98
N ALA A 141 16.65 1.98 2.05
CA ALA A 141 17.07 1.19 0.88
C ALA A 141 15.92 0.35 0.31
N TRP A 142 15.15 -0.35 1.16
CA TRP A 142 13.97 -1.11 0.73
C TRP A 142 12.90 -0.20 0.13
N LEU A 143 12.60 0.94 0.77
CA LEU A 143 11.63 1.92 0.27
C LEU A 143 12.08 2.48 -1.09
N ILE A 144 13.34 2.90 -1.24
CA ILE A 144 13.85 3.37 -2.53
C ILE A 144 13.72 2.28 -3.58
N LEU A 145 14.12 1.05 -3.28
CA LEU A 145 14.10 -0.06 -4.22
C LEU A 145 12.66 -0.38 -4.68
N ILE A 146 11.71 -0.57 -3.76
CA ILE A 146 10.33 -0.92 -4.11
C ILE A 146 9.60 0.23 -4.80
N TYR A 147 9.80 1.48 -4.35
CA TYR A 147 9.14 2.64 -4.96
C TYR A 147 9.72 2.94 -6.35
N ALA A 148 11.04 2.84 -6.53
CA ALA A 148 11.66 3.09 -7.83
C ALA A 148 11.25 2.04 -8.87
N VAL A 149 11.24 0.75 -8.50
CA VAL A 149 10.83 -0.32 -9.42
C VAL A 149 9.32 -0.26 -9.69
N SER A 150 8.49 0.02 -8.68
CA SER A 150 7.05 0.27 -8.86
C SER A 150 6.79 1.44 -9.82
N TRP A 151 7.46 2.57 -9.61
CA TRP A 151 7.34 3.73 -10.49
C TRP A 151 7.82 3.43 -11.91
N TRP A 152 8.92 2.69 -12.05
CA TRP A 152 9.45 2.28 -13.35
C TRP A 152 8.47 1.36 -14.09
N PHE A 153 7.86 0.40 -13.39
CA PHE A 153 6.82 -0.47 -13.95
C PHE A 153 5.61 0.34 -14.42
N VAL A 154 5.06 1.19 -13.56
CA VAL A 154 3.88 2.01 -13.86
C VAL A 154 4.17 2.95 -15.02
N LYS A 155 5.30 3.67 -14.98
CA LYS A 155 5.75 4.55 -16.07
C LYS A 155 5.82 3.79 -17.40
N THR A 156 6.41 2.60 -17.40
CA THR A 156 6.50 1.75 -18.59
C THR A 156 5.11 1.35 -19.09
N SER A 157 4.18 1.04 -18.18
CA SER A 157 2.84 0.62 -18.56
C SER A 157 1.96 1.74 -19.09
N ILE A 158 2.03 2.96 -18.53
CA ILE A 158 1.15 4.08 -18.91
C ILE A 158 1.65 4.88 -20.11
N LYS A 159 2.95 4.80 -20.45
CA LYS A 159 3.55 5.61 -21.54
C LYS A 159 2.80 5.47 -22.88
N PRO A 160 2.41 4.26 -23.34
CA PRO A 160 1.65 4.12 -24.59
C PRO A 160 0.26 4.75 -24.53
N ASP A 161 -0.40 4.66 -23.38
CA ASP A 161 -1.74 5.24 -23.18
C ASP A 161 -1.70 6.76 -23.21
N ILE A 162 -0.64 7.38 -22.66
CA ILE A 162 -0.42 8.83 -22.75
C ILE A 162 -0.23 9.25 -24.22
N ALA A 163 0.53 8.47 -25.00
CA ALA A 163 0.71 8.74 -26.42
C ALA A 163 -0.61 8.65 -27.20
N LEU A 164 -1.41 7.62 -26.91
CA LEU A 164 -2.73 7.44 -27.52
C LEU A 164 -3.69 8.57 -27.11
N ALA A 165 -3.69 8.97 -25.84
CA ALA A 165 -4.51 10.07 -25.35
C ALA A 165 -4.19 11.39 -26.05
N ARG A 166 -2.92 11.72 -26.27
CA ARG A 166 -2.52 12.90 -27.07
C ARG A 166 -3.00 12.83 -28.53
N LYS A 167 -2.91 11.65 -29.14
CA LYS A 167 -3.40 11.44 -30.51
C LYS A 167 -4.91 11.67 -30.61
N LEU A 168 -5.67 11.35 -29.56
CA LEU A 168 -7.13 11.46 -29.55
C LEU A 168 -7.64 12.83 -29.08
N LEU A 169 -7.02 13.41 -28.05
CA LEU A 169 -7.50 14.59 -27.32
C LEU A 169 -6.73 15.88 -27.68
N GLY A 170 -5.66 15.78 -28.46
CA GLY A 170 -4.82 16.92 -28.86
C GLY A 170 -3.50 17.00 -28.08
N THR A 171 -2.58 17.79 -28.61
CA THR A 171 -1.20 17.93 -28.10
C THR A 171 -1.13 18.57 -26.72
N ASP A 172 -2.10 19.41 -26.38
CA ASP A 172 -2.14 20.15 -25.11
C ASP A 172 -2.53 19.25 -23.92
N TRP A 173 -3.10 18.07 -24.19
CA TRP A 173 -3.52 17.15 -23.15
C TRP A 173 -2.33 16.65 -22.33
N GLY A 174 -2.46 16.75 -21.00
CA GLY A 174 -1.46 16.33 -20.02
C GLY A 174 -0.26 17.27 -19.83
N GLY A 175 -0.17 18.36 -20.61
CA GLY A 175 0.85 19.41 -20.49
C GLY A 175 2.29 18.89 -20.31
N LYS A 176 3.06 19.57 -19.44
CA LYS A 176 4.48 19.26 -19.17
C LYS A 176 4.73 17.83 -18.68
N PHE A 177 3.77 17.23 -17.99
CA PHE A 177 3.90 15.86 -17.51
C PHE A 177 3.89 14.88 -18.68
N ALA A 178 2.94 15.04 -19.60
CA ALA A 178 2.88 14.21 -20.80
C ALA A 178 4.08 14.47 -21.72
N ASP A 179 4.57 15.71 -21.84
CA ASP A 179 5.80 16.02 -22.60
C ASP A 179 7.01 15.24 -22.06
N LYS A 180 7.24 15.32 -20.74
CA LYS A 180 8.35 14.60 -20.10
C LYS A 180 8.20 13.09 -20.19
N MET A 181 6.96 12.58 -20.15
CA MET A 181 6.70 11.15 -20.28
C MET A 181 6.91 10.65 -21.70
N LEU A 182 6.61 11.46 -22.71
CA LEU A 182 6.73 11.11 -24.13
C LEU A 182 8.07 11.53 -24.76
N ASP A 183 8.99 12.07 -23.96
CA ASP A 183 10.35 12.32 -24.42
C ASP A 183 10.99 11.04 -24.98
N GLY A 184 11.59 11.17 -26.17
CA GLY A 184 12.12 10.05 -26.95
C GLY A 184 11.11 8.95 -27.31
N TYR A 185 9.80 9.22 -27.31
CA TYR A 185 8.79 8.27 -27.77
C TYR A 185 8.77 8.22 -29.31
N GLY A 186 9.17 7.07 -29.87
CA GLY A 186 9.21 6.84 -31.32
C GLY A 186 7.86 6.47 -31.91
N GLU A 187 7.88 5.61 -32.94
CA GLU A 187 6.67 5.11 -33.56
C GLU A 187 5.81 4.30 -32.58
N HIS A 188 4.50 4.56 -32.61
CA HIS A 188 3.60 4.08 -31.55
C HIS A 188 3.52 2.55 -31.48
N GLU A 189 3.45 1.86 -32.61
CA GLU A 189 3.30 0.40 -32.66
C GLU A 189 4.54 -0.31 -32.11
N ASP A 190 5.73 0.15 -32.52
CA ASP A 190 7.02 -0.38 -32.04
C ASP A 190 7.22 -0.13 -30.55
N GLU A 191 6.91 1.09 -30.08
CA GLU A 191 7.02 1.45 -28.67
C GLU A 191 6.07 0.64 -27.79
N VAL A 192 4.83 0.38 -28.23
CA VAL A 192 3.89 -0.49 -27.51
C VAL A 192 4.49 -1.88 -27.31
N ILE A 193 5.01 -2.50 -28.37
CA ILE A 193 5.61 -3.84 -28.31
C ILE A 193 6.84 -3.83 -27.38
N ARG A 194 7.70 -2.82 -27.51
CA ARG A 194 8.92 -2.67 -26.70
C ARG A 194 8.60 -2.52 -25.22
N LEU A 195 7.68 -1.64 -24.87
CA LEU A 195 7.28 -1.36 -23.50
C LEU A 195 6.52 -2.52 -22.87
N GLU A 196 5.71 -3.24 -23.64
CA GLU A 196 5.04 -4.44 -23.17
C GLU A 196 6.04 -5.56 -22.85
N LYS A 197 7.04 -5.79 -23.73
CA LYS A 197 8.16 -6.72 -23.45
C LYS A 197 8.96 -6.30 -22.23
N LEU A 198 9.24 -5.01 -22.06
CA LEU A 198 9.95 -4.49 -20.91
C LEU A 198 9.15 -4.69 -19.61
N SER A 199 7.87 -4.31 -19.61
CA SER A 199 6.98 -4.48 -18.47
C SER A 199 6.86 -5.95 -18.04
N ARG A 200 6.80 -6.89 -19.01
CA ARG A 200 6.83 -8.35 -18.73
C ARG A 200 8.14 -8.82 -18.08
N LYS A 201 9.26 -8.16 -18.34
CA LYS A 201 10.55 -8.46 -17.66
C LYS A 201 10.62 -7.86 -16.25
N ILE A 202 10.01 -6.70 -16.03
CA ILE A 202 9.99 -6.03 -14.72
C ILE A 202 9.03 -6.74 -13.76
N ALA A 203 7.89 -7.23 -14.26
CA ALA A 203 6.82 -7.82 -13.46
C ALA A 203 7.27 -8.92 -12.47
N PRO A 204 8.05 -9.95 -12.86
CA PRO A 204 8.52 -10.97 -11.92
C PRO A 204 9.44 -10.40 -10.83
N ALA A 205 10.35 -9.49 -11.20
CA ALA A 205 11.26 -8.85 -10.25
C ALA A 205 10.49 -8.01 -9.23
N LEU A 206 9.47 -7.26 -9.68
CA LEU A 206 8.61 -6.48 -8.80
C LEU A 206 7.76 -7.38 -7.89
N ALA A 207 7.31 -8.54 -8.37
CA ALA A 207 6.57 -9.48 -7.54
C ALA A 207 7.41 -10.06 -6.38
N ILE A 208 8.65 -10.45 -6.67
CA ILE A 208 9.61 -10.91 -5.65
C ILE A 208 9.91 -9.76 -4.67
N LEU A 209 10.17 -8.56 -5.21
CA LEU A 209 10.45 -7.38 -4.41
C LEU A 209 9.28 -6.99 -3.49
N TYR A 210 8.04 -7.15 -3.94
CA TYR A 210 6.87 -6.91 -3.11
C TYR A 210 6.75 -7.92 -1.97
N ALA A 211 7.02 -9.21 -2.23
CA ALA A 211 7.01 -10.25 -1.20
C ALA A 211 8.07 -10.02 -0.12
N PHE A 212 9.33 -9.79 -0.51
CA PHE A 212 10.42 -9.54 0.44
C PHE A 212 10.31 -8.15 1.07
N GLY A 213 10.18 -7.10 0.26
CA GLY A 213 10.10 -5.72 0.74
C GLY A 213 8.90 -5.50 1.65
N GLY A 214 7.72 -6.02 1.30
CA GLY A 214 6.53 -5.96 2.15
C GLY A 214 6.72 -6.68 3.49
N SER A 215 7.43 -7.81 3.49
CA SER A 215 7.76 -8.55 4.73
C SER A 215 8.74 -7.78 5.60
N PHE A 216 9.81 -7.21 5.02
CA PHE A 216 10.76 -6.36 5.77
C PHE A 216 10.08 -5.12 6.35
N LEU A 217 9.19 -4.48 5.58
CA LEU A 217 8.41 -3.35 6.10
C LEU A 217 7.48 -3.78 7.24
N ALA A 218 6.83 -4.94 7.15
CA ALA A 218 5.98 -5.47 8.23
C ALA A 218 6.80 -5.74 9.50
N TRP A 219 7.96 -6.38 9.35
CA TRP A 219 8.84 -6.68 10.46
C TRP A 219 9.31 -5.40 11.13
N ASP A 220 9.93 -4.51 10.36
CA ASP A 220 10.57 -3.32 10.90
C ASP A 220 9.58 -2.28 11.40
N PHE A 221 8.53 -1.95 10.63
CA PHE A 221 7.62 -0.89 11.02
C PHE A 221 6.57 -1.32 12.04
N LEU A 222 6.16 -2.59 12.05
CA LEU A 222 5.08 -3.07 12.92
C LEU A 222 5.56 -4.06 13.98
N MET A 223 6.26 -5.14 13.61
CA MET A 223 6.65 -6.15 14.60
C MET A 223 7.58 -5.58 15.66
N THR A 224 8.55 -4.74 15.28
CA THR A 224 9.52 -4.19 16.23
C THR A 224 8.94 -3.15 17.21
N LEU A 225 7.64 -2.81 17.10
CA LEU A 225 6.93 -2.08 18.16
C LEU A 225 6.98 -2.85 19.48
N ASP A 226 7.00 -4.18 19.40
CA ASP A 226 7.25 -5.10 20.50
C ASP A 226 8.55 -5.86 20.19
N GLN A 227 9.61 -5.59 20.95
CA GLN A 227 10.92 -6.18 20.70
C GLN A 227 11.02 -7.65 21.16
N GLU A 228 10.07 -8.14 21.95
CA GLU A 228 10.06 -9.49 22.50
C GLU A 228 9.27 -10.43 21.59
N TRP A 229 8.14 -9.95 21.08
CA TRP A 229 7.26 -10.73 20.22
C TRP A 229 7.85 -11.04 18.83
N PHE A 230 7.53 -12.21 18.30
CA PHE A 230 7.87 -12.60 16.94
C PHE A 230 6.80 -13.52 16.33
N SER A 231 6.76 -13.58 15.00
CA SER A 231 5.88 -14.46 14.24
C SER A 231 6.38 -14.57 12.81
N THR A 232 6.59 -15.80 12.35
CA THR A 232 7.05 -16.09 10.98
C THR A 232 5.98 -15.79 9.93
N LEU A 233 4.70 -15.87 10.27
CA LEU A 233 3.57 -15.66 9.37
C LEU A 233 3.24 -14.16 9.16
N PHE A 234 3.63 -13.30 10.10
CA PHE A 234 3.16 -11.92 10.16
C PHE A 234 3.47 -11.09 8.91
N GLY A 235 4.65 -11.27 8.30
CA GLY A 235 5.01 -10.55 7.07
C GLY A 235 4.06 -10.84 5.91
N VAL A 236 3.70 -12.11 5.71
CA VAL A 236 2.74 -12.51 4.68
C VAL A 236 1.34 -12.08 5.04
N PHE A 237 0.95 -12.22 6.32
CA PHE A 237 -0.36 -11.77 6.80
C PHE A 237 -0.58 -10.28 6.53
N PHE A 238 0.44 -9.44 6.79
CA PHE A 238 0.44 -8.02 6.47
C PHE A 238 0.22 -7.74 4.98
N ILE A 239 0.97 -8.44 4.11
CA ILE A 239 0.86 -8.27 2.66
C ILE A 239 -0.54 -8.65 2.17
N ILE A 240 -1.08 -9.79 2.63
CA ILE A 240 -2.43 -10.24 2.28
C ILE A 240 -3.49 -9.25 2.80
N GLY A 241 -3.31 -8.68 3.99
CA GLY A 241 -4.16 -7.61 4.51
C GLY A 241 -4.22 -6.40 3.60
N ASN A 242 -3.07 -5.91 3.13
CA ASN A 242 -3.00 -4.79 2.19
C ASN A 242 -3.67 -5.11 0.85
N MET A 243 -3.45 -6.33 0.35
CA MET A 243 -4.10 -6.80 -0.88
C MET A 243 -5.61 -6.89 -0.74
N HIS A 244 -6.10 -7.40 0.39
CA HIS A 244 -7.52 -7.49 0.70
C HIS A 244 -8.17 -6.09 0.81
N ALA A 245 -7.51 -5.15 1.50
CA ALA A 245 -7.99 -3.77 1.58
C ALA A 245 -8.04 -3.11 0.19
N PHE A 246 -7.03 -3.32 -0.65
CA PHE A 246 -6.99 -2.76 -2.00
C PHE A 246 -8.11 -3.30 -2.89
N ILE A 247 -8.37 -4.61 -2.93
CA ILE A 247 -9.44 -5.15 -3.80
C ILE A 247 -10.84 -4.71 -3.35
N GLY A 248 -11.04 -4.50 -2.04
CA GLY A 248 -12.26 -3.87 -1.53
C GLY A 248 -12.42 -2.45 -2.05
N LEU A 249 -11.37 -1.63 -1.95
CA LEU A 249 -11.35 -0.28 -2.52
C LEU A 249 -11.56 -0.30 -4.05
N MET A 250 -10.88 -1.21 -4.74
CA MET A 250 -10.94 -1.39 -6.19
C MET A 250 -12.36 -1.74 -6.66
N LEU A 251 -13.11 -2.55 -5.90
CA LEU A 251 -14.50 -2.88 -6.19
C LEU A 251 -15.40 -1.63 -6.09
N VAL A 252 -15.26 -0.85 -5.00
CA VAL A 252 -16.02 0.39 -4.79
C VAL A 252 -15.71 1.42 -5.89
N ILE A 253 -14.44 1.60 -6.22
CA ILE A 253 -13.99 2.49 -7.31
C ILE A 253 -14.56 2.01 -8.65
N SER A 254 -14.48 0.71 -8.94
CA SER A 254 -14.98 0.14 -10.20
C SER A 254 -16.45 0.39 -10.41
N VAL A 255 -17.28 0.18 -9.39
CA VAL A 255 -18.73 0.46 -9.44
C VAL A 255 -19.00 1.95 -9.63
N SER A 256 -18.27 2.80 -8.90
CA SER A 256 -18.43 4.26 -8.96
C SER A 256 -18.07 4.82 -10.34
N VAL A 257 -16.92 4.41 -10.88
CA VAL A 257 -16.43 4.84 -12.21
C VAL A 257 -17.33 4.29 -13.32
N ARG A 258 -17.74 3.02 -13.22
CA ARG A 258 -18.67 2.40 -14.17
C ARG A 258 -19.92 3.23 -14.34
N ASN A 259 -20.61 3.55 -13.24
CA ASN A 259 -21.90 4.24 -13.28
C ASN A 259 -21.75 5.73 -13.64
N ARG A 260 -20.64 6.37 -13.26
CA ARG A 260 -20.42 7.80 -13.53
C ARG A 260 -20.02 8.10 -14.96
N PHE A 261 -19.19 7.25 -15.56
CA PHE A 261 -18.61 7.49 -16.89
C PHE A 261 -19.21 6.64 -18.00
N GLY A 262 -20.23 5.82 -17.70
CA GLY A 262 -20.89 4.97 -18.68
C GLY A 262 -19.96 3.90 -19.25
N LEU A 263 -19.19 3.22 -18.37
CA LEU A 263 -18.22 2.19 -18.77
C LEU A 263 -18.80 0.77 -18.65
N GLU A 264 -20.10 0.58 -18.79
CA GLU A 264 -20.78 -0.71 -18.60
C GLU A 264 -20.30 -1.79 -19.58
N GLU A 265 -19.88 -1.39 -20.78
CA GLU A 265 -19.31 -2.29 -21.79
C GLU A 265 -17.91 -2.80 -21.41
N TYR A 266 -17.13 -1.98 -20.69
CA TYR A 266 -15.77 -2.33 -20.26
C TYR A 266 -15.76 -2.97 -18.86
N ILE A 267 -16.58 -2.48 -17.95
CA ILE A 267 -16.75 -3.02 -16.60
C ILE A 267 -18.12 -3.71 -16.57
N THR A 268 -18.17 -4.90 -17.14
CA THR A 268 -19.39 -5.71 -17.20
C THR A 268 -19.73 -6.28 -15.82
N ILE A 269 -20.99 -6.68 -15.64
CA ILE A 269 -21.45 -7.32 -14.39
C ILE A 269 -20.63 -8.59 -14.10
N ASN A 270 -20.30 -9.38 -15.13
CA ASN A 270 -19.47 -10.58 -14.98
C ASN A 270 -18.07 -10.24 -14.43
N ARG A 271 -17.45 -9.16 -14.93
CA ARG A 271 -16.14 -8.71 -14.43
C ARG A 271 -16.20 -8.19 -13.00
N LEU A 272 -17.29 -7.49 -12.62
CA LEU A 272 -17.52 -7.09 -11.23
C LEU A 272 -17.75 -8.30 -10.31
N HIS A 273 -18.47 -9.31 -10.78
CA HIS A 273 -18.68 -10.55 -10.04
C HIS A 273 -17.37 -11.31 -9.82
N ASP A 274 -16.48 -11.35 -10.82
CA ASP A 274 -15.15 -11.95 -10.66
C ASP A 274 -14.27 -11.15 -9.68
N LEU A 275 -14.35 -9.81 -9.70
CA LEU A 275 -13.69 -8.98 -8.70
C LEU A 275 -14.25 -9.21 -7.29
N ALA A 276 -15.57 -9.38 -7.14
CA ALA A 276 -16.21 -9.71 -5.86
C ALA A 276 -15.80 -11.10 -5.35
N LYS A 277 -15.63 -12.10 -6.23
CA LYS A 277 -15.07 -13.40 -5.85
C LYS A 277 -13.64 -13.27 -5.33
N LEU A 278 -12.82 -12.39 -5.90
CA LEU A 278 -11.49 -12.13 -5.35
C LEU A 278 -11.56 -11.50 -3.97
N VAL A 279 -12.44 -10.51 -3.75
CA VAL A 279 -12.66 -9.93 -2.40
C VAL A 279 -13.00 -11.04 -1.40
N PHE A 280 -13.93 -11.92 -1.74
CA PHE A 280 -14.31 -13.05 -0.90
C PHE A 280 -13.17 -14.06 -0.68
N ALA A 281 -12.40 -14.38 -1.72
CA ALA A 281 -11.27 -15.31 -1.59
C ALA A 281 -10.18 -14.75 -0.67
N PHE A 282 -9.85 -13.47 -0.79
CA PHE A 282 -8.88 -12.80 0.07
C PHE A 282 -9.39 -12.58 1.49
N SER A 283 -10.70 -12.38 1.70
CA SER A 283 -11.26 -12.33 3.05
C SER A 283 -11.11 -13.68 3.76
N LEU A 284 -11.36 -14.79 3.07
CA LEU A 284 -11.11 -16.13 3.60
C LEU A 284 -9.63 -16.39 3.87
N LEU A 285 -8.75 -15.99 2.94
CA LEU A 285 -7.30 -16.15 3.11
C LEU A 285 -6.78 -15.33 4.31
N TRP A 286 -7.24 -14.09 4.44
CA TRP A 286 -6.89 -13.22 5.55
C TRP A 286 -7.39 -13.79 6.89
N ALA A 287 -8.66 -14.23 6.95
CA ALA A 287 -9.22 -14.86 8.14
C ALA A 287 -8.47 -16.15 8.50
N TYR A 288 -8.16 -16.98 7.51
CA TYR A 288 -7.35 -18.19 7.70
C TYR A 288 -5.97 -17.85 8.29
N MET A 289 -5.27 -16.84 7.79
CA MET A 289 -3.95 -16.46 8.32
C MET A 289 -4.04 -15.89 9.73
N GLY A 290 -5.02 -15.02 9.99
CA GLY A 290 -5.27 -14.48 11.33
C GLY A 290 -5.57 -15.58 12.34
N TYR A 291 -6.47 -16.51 11.98
CA TYR A 291 -6.78 -17.68 12.81
C TYR A 291 -5.59 -18.63 12.97
N SER A 292 -4.81 -18.88 11.90
CA SER A 292 -3.62 -19.74 11.96
C SER A 292 -2.55 -19.18 12.90
N GLN A 293 -2.41 -17.85 12.93
CA GLN A 293 -1.51 -17.19 13.87
C GLN A 293 -2.03 -17.30 15.31
N TYR A 294 -3.31 -17.01 15.51
CA TYR A 294 -3.96 -17.12 16.81
C TYR A 294 -3.85 -18.54 17.40
N LEU A 295 -4.22 -19.56 16.62
CA LEU A 295 -4.33 -20.94 17.08
C LEU A 295 -3.01 -21.49 17.60
N VAL A 296 -1.89 -21.23 16.91
CA VAL A 296 -0.58 -21.75 17.31
C VAL A 296 -0.08 -21.08 18.59
N ILE A 297 -0.22 -19.75 18.70
CA ILE A 297 0.19 -19.02 19.91
C ILE A 297 -0.66 -19.48 21.10
N TRP A 298 -1.97 -19.58 20.92
CA TRP A 298 -2.89 -20.04 21.97
C TRP A 298 -2.64 -21.50 22.37
N TYR A 299 -2.36 -22.38 21.41
CA TYR A 299 -2.15 -23.81 21.68
C TYR A 299 -0.80 -24.09 22.34
N ALA A 300 0.26 -23.38 21.94
CA ALA A 300 1.60 -23.57 22.51
C ALA A 300 1.76 -22.96 23.90
N ASP A 301 0.98 -21.90 24.20
CA ASP A 301 0.95 -21.17 25.48
C ASP A 301 2.35 -20.83 26.03
N MET A 302 3.21 -20.32 25.15
CA MET A 302 4.56 -19.92 25.53
C MET A 302 4.54 -18.56 26.24
N PRO A 303 5.22 -18.40 27.39
CA PRO A 303 5.22 -17.16 28.17
C PRO A 303 5.61 -15.91 27.37
N GLU A 304 6.44 -16.07 26.34
CA GLU A 304 6.94 -14.99 25.49
C GLU A 304 5.92 -14.54 24.41
N GLU A 305 5.01 -15.42 23.99
CA GLU A 305 4.06 -15.12 22.89
C GLU A 305 2.63 -14.89 23.39
N THR A 306 2.22 -15.56 24.46
CA THR A 306 0.85 -15.46 25.02
C THR A 306 0.45 -14.03 25.41
N PRO A 307 1.31 -13.16 25.99
CA PRO A 307 0.95 -11.78 26.33
C PRO A 307 0.41 -10.96 25.15
N TYR A 308 0.91 -11.23 23.93
CA TYR A 308 0.43 -10.60 22.71
C TYR A 308 -1.08 -10.83 22.49
N LEU A 309 -1.58 -12.03 22.78
CA LEU A 309 -3.00 -12.37 22.67
C LEU A 309 -3.80 -11.91 23.88
N VAL A 310 -3.27 -12.01 25.11
CA VAL A 310 -4.00 -11.66 26.33
C VAL A 310 -4.37 -10.18 26.35
N ILE A 311 -3.42 -9.28 26.08
CA ILE A 311 -3.67 -7.83 26.06
C ILE A 311 -4.75 -7.47 25.02
N ARG A 312 -4.82 -8.22 23.90
CA ARG A 312 -5.79 -7.96 22.83
C ARG A 312 -7.15 -8.58 23.10
N SER A 313 -7.21 -9.76 23.72
CA SER A 313 -8.43 -10.55 23.90
C SER A 313 -9.14 -10.30 25.23
N MET A 314 -8.41 -9.90 26.27
CA MET A 314 -8.94 -9.79 27.64
C MET A 314 -8.94 -8.36 28.18
N GLU A 315 -8.10 -7.46 27.66
CA GLU A 315 -8.05 -6.08 28.15
C GLU A 315 -8.91 -5.13 27.30
N GLN A 316 -9.64 -4.24 27.99
CA GLN A 316 -10.43 -3.20 27.33
C GLN A 316 -9.53 -2.01 26.96
N PRO A 317 -9.76 -1.36 25.81
CA PRO A 317 -10.90 -1.53 24.89
C PRO A 317 -10.70 -2.59 23.79
N TRP A 318 -9.56 -3.29 23.77
CA TRP A 318 -9.16 -4.16 22.66
C TRP A 318 -9.93 -5.46 22.57
N ALA A 319 -10.41 -5.99 23.71
CA ALA A 319 -11.16 -7.25 23.77
C ALA A 319 -12.38 -7.27 22.83
N LEU A 320 -13.11 -6.15 22.73
CA LEU A 320 -14.25 -6.06 21.80
C LEU A 320 -13.80 -6.10 20.33
N MET A 321 -12.73 -5.40 19.99
CA MET A 321 -12.19 -5.41 18.63
C MET A 321 -11.65 -6.78 18.26
N PHE A 322 -10.99 -7.46 19.19
CA PHE A 322 -10.48 -8.81 18.99
C PHE A 322 -11.59 -9.82 18.69
N LEU A 323 -12.70 -9.78 19.45
CA LEU A 323 -13.87 -10.63 19.21
C LEU A 323 -14.57 -10.37 17.88
N LEU A 324 -14.49 -9.15 17.34
CA LEU A 324 -15.08 -8.82 16.04
C LEU A 324 -14.20 -9.26 14.86
N LEU A 325 -12.91 -9.52 15.09
CA LEU A 325 -11.92 -9.81 14.06
C LEU A 325 -11.56 -11.30 13.92
N ILE A 326 -11.79 -12.10 14.97
CA ILE A 326 -11.57 -13.56 15.02
C ILE A 326 -12.88 -14.32 14.76
#